data_AF-A0A430BZ93-F1
#
_entry.id   AF-A0A430BZ93-F1
#
_cell.length_a   1.000
_cell.length_b   1.000
_cell.length_c   1.000
_cell.angle_alpha   90.00
_cell.angle_beta   90.00
_cell.angle_gamma   90.00
#
_symmetry.space_group_name_H-M   'P 1'
#
loop_
_entity.id
_entity.type
_entity.pdbx_description
1 polymer ?
#
loop_
_entity_poly.entity_id
_entity_poly.type
_entity_poly.pdbx_seq_one_letter_code
_entity_poly.pdbx_strand_id
1 'polypeptide(L)' 'MASRAKRLPTSVPVPVDEDFIPKFLEGGWARVSRIWGAKRAQVWVRVIGLDRLQAMRRDYLAGRRKG' A
#
# COMPACT_ATOMS: atom_id res chain seq x y z
N MET A 1 -5.09 5.93 -43.70
CA MET A 1 -4.35 4.83 -43.06
C MET A 1 -4.26 5.11 -41.57
N ALA A 2 -5.00 4.35 -40.75
CA ALA A 2 -5.09 4.58 -39.31
C ALA A 2 -4.16 3.62 -38.58
N SER A 3 -2.94 4.06 -38.27
CA SER A 3 -2.03 3.32 -37.40
C SER A 3 -2.21 3.80 -35.97
N ARG A 4 -3.31 3.39 -35.33
CA ARG A 4 -3.54 3.59 -33.89
C ARG A 4 -2.56 2.68 -33.15
N ALA A 5 -1.35 3.18 -32.90
CA ALA A 5 -0.38 2.51 -32.03
C ALA A 5 -1.04 2.27 -30.67
N LYS A 6 -1.44 1.03 -30.40
CA LYS A 6 -1.82 0.57 -29.06
C LYS A 6 -0.57 0.73 -28.20
N ARG A 7 -0.45 1.85 -27.47
CA ARG A 7 0.53 1.99 -26.41
C ARG A 7 0.25 0.87 -25.41
N LEU A 8 1.11 -0.15 -25.39
CA LEU A 8 1.11 -1.15 -24.34
C LEU A 8 1.30 -0.39 -23.02
N PRO A 9 0.39 -0.49 -22.04
CA PRO A 9 0.68 0.07 -20.73
C PRO A 9 1.70 -0.84 -20.06
N THR A 10 2.99 -0.64 -20.32
CA THR A 10 4.08 -1.19 -19.52
C THR A 10 4.21 -0.40 -18.22
N SER A 11 3.13 -0.26 -17.46
CA SER A 11 3.26 0.07 -16.04
C SER A 11 3.71 -1.20 -15.34
N VAL A 12 5.03 -1.36 -15.26
CA VAL A 12 5.65 -2.30 -14.33
C VAL A 12 4.96 -2.12 -12.96
N PRO A 13 4.42 -3.19 -12.35
CA PRO A 13 3.81 -3.09 -11.03
C PRO A 13 4.81 -2.45 -10.08
N VAL A 14 4.43 -1.36 -9.41
CA VAL A 14 5.34 -0.74 -8.43
C VAL A 14 5.53 -1.76 -7.31
N PRO A 15 6.74 -2.33 -7.15
CA PRO A 15 6.98 -3.34 -6.12
C PRO A 15 6.62 -2.75 -4.76
N VAL A 16 5.93 -3.54 -3.94
CA VAL A 16 5.59 -3.14 -2.57
C VAL A 16 6.89 -3.12 -1.76
N ASP A 17 7.16 -2.00 -1.10
CA ASP A 17 8.28 -1.86 -0.18
C ASP A 17 8.07 -2.77 1.05
N GLU A 18 9.11 -3.47 1.48
CA GLU A 18 9.05 -4.42 2.61
C GLU A 18 8.65 -3.71 3.92
N ASP A 19 9.01 -2.44 4.07
CA ASP A 19 8.67 -1.61 5.23
C ASP A 19 7.21 -1.10 5.19
N PHE A 20 6.49 -1.28 4.09
CA PHE A 20 5.16 -0.71 3.94
C PHE A 20 4.19 -1.20 5.00
N ILE A 21 4.12 -2.52 5.22
CA ILE A 21 3.23 -3.13 6.20
C ILE A 21 3.59 -2.64 7.61
N PRO A 22 4.83 -2.79 8.12
CA PRO A 22 5.22 -2.26 9.43
C PRO A 22 4.82 -0.79 9.65
N LYS A 23 5.13 0.10 8.69
CA LYS A 23 4.79 1.52 8.82
C LYS A 23 3.28 1.78 8.78
N PHE A 24 2.52 0.98 8.03
CA PHE A 24 1.06 1.03 8.03
C PHE A 24 0.48 0.60 9.39
N LEU A 25 1.00 -0.47 9.98
CA LEU A 25 0.54 -0.94 11.30
C LEU A 25 0.81 0.11 12.39
N GLU A 26 2.01 0.68 12.41
CA GLU A 26 2.42 1.72 13.36
C GLU A 26 1.57 3.00 13.25
N GLY A 27 1.52 3.60 12.07
CA GLY A 27 1.02 4.97 11.89
C GLY A 27 -0.16 5.11 10.92
N GLY A 28 -0.68 4.00 10.39
CA GLY A 28 -1.82 3.99 9.49
C GLY A 28 -1.55 4.69 8.16
N TRP A 29 -2.65 5.11 7.53
CA TRP A 29 -2.63 5.76 6.22
C TRP A 29 -1.75 7.01 6.18
N ALA A 30 -1.87 7.89 7.20
CA ALA A 30 -1.13 9.15 7.23
C ALA A 30 0.40 8.97 7.20
N ARG A 31 0.93 7.94 7.90
CA ARG A 31 2.36 7.66 7.93
C ARG A 31 2.86 7.15 6.59
N VAL A 32 2.16 6.18 5.99
CA VAL A 32 2.58 5.63 4.70
C VAL A 32 2.40 6.63 3.55
N SER A 33 1.37 7.47 3.60
CA SER A 33 1.17 8.53 2.61
C SER A 33 2.26 9.60 2.69
N ARG A 34 2.82 9.85 3.88
CA ARG A 34 3.94 10.79 4.08
C ARG A 34 5.27 10.23 3.58
N ILE A 35 5.53 8.94 3.78
CA ILE A 35 6.81 8.30 3.41
C ILE A 35 6.87 8.05 1.89
N TRP A 36 5.84 7.43 1.31
CA TRP A 36 5.87 6.99 -0.10
C TRP A 36 4.96 7.79 -1.03
N GLY A 37 4.16 8.71 -0.49
CA GLY A 37 3.15 9.46 -1.23
C GLY A 37 1.81 8.73 -1.33
N ALA A 38 0.72 9.50 -1.33
CA ALA A 38 -0.65 8.95 -1.31
C ALA A 38 -0.94 8.03 -2.51
N LYS A 39 -0.52 8.40 -3.72
CA LYS A 39 -0.77 7.59 -4.93
C LYS A 39 -0.09 6.22 -4.86
N ARG A 40 1.18 6.17 -4.44
CA ARG A 40 1.95 4.92 -4.34
C ARG A 40 1.40 4.04 -3.22
N ALA A 41 1.17 4.62 -2.05
CA ALA A 41 0.55 3.92 -0.93
C ALA A 41 -0.82 3.36 -1.30
N GLN A 42 -1.63 4.07 -2.09
CA GLN A 42 -2.95 3.60 -2.52
C GLN A 42 -2.85 2.38 -3.43
N VAL A 43 -1.87 2.35 -4.34
CA VAL A 43 -1.61 1.18 -5.20
C VAL A 43 -1.24 -0.01 -4.33
N TRP A 44 -0.33 0.15 -3.37
CA TRP A 44 0.09 -0.94 -2.49
C TRP A 44 -1.01 -1.42 -1.56
N VAL A 45 -1.85 -0.53 -1.02
CA VAL A 45 -3.06 -0.91 -0.27
C VAL A 45 -3.99 -1.77 -1.12
N ARG A 46 -4.18 -1.43 -2.40
CA ARG A 46 -5.02 -2.22 -3.31
C ARG A 46 -4.39 -3.58 -3.64
N VAL A 47 -3.07 -3.64 -3.80
CA VAL A 47 -2.35 -4.90 -4.06
C VAL A 47 -2.41 -5.84 -2.84
N ILE A 48 -2.27 -5.32 -1.63
CA ILE A 48 -2.26 -6.13 -0.39
C ILE A 48 -3.69 -6.45 0.09
N GLY A 49 -4.62 -5.52 -0.10
CA GLY A 49 -5.98 -5.56 0.41
C GLY A 49 -6.14 -4.67 1.66
N LEU A 50 -7.07 -3.70 1.58
CA LEU A 50 -7.34 -2.78 2.68
C LEU A 50 -7.89 -3.51 3.91
N ASP A 51 -8.83 -4.44 3.73
CA ASP A 51 -9.44 -5.19 4.84
C ASP A 51 -8.40 -6.02 5.60
N ARG A 52 -7.48 -6.66 4.85
CA ARG A 52 -6.36 -7.40 5.42
C ARG A 52 -5.44 -6.49 6.24
N LEU A 53 -5.06 -5.33 5.70
CA LEU A 53 -4.23 -4.36 6.40
C LEU A 53 -4.91 -3.82 7.67
N GLN A 54 -6.22 -3.57 7.61
CA GLN A 54 -6.98 -3.13 8.78
C GLN A 54 -7.07 -4.21 9.85
N ALA A 55 -7.30 -5.47 9.47
CA ALA A 55 -7.30 -6.60 10.40
C ALA A 55 -5.93 -6.73 11.09
N MET A 56 -4.84 -6.77 10.32
CA MET A 56 -3.48 -6.81 10.86
C MET A 56 -3.20 -5.63 11.80
N ARG A 57 -3.69 -4.44 11.47
CA ARG A 57 -3.51 -3.26 12.31
C ARG A 57 -4.28 -3.35 13.63
N ARG A 58 -5.50 -3.90 13.62
CA ARG A 58 -6.26 -4.15 14.84
C ARG A 58 -5.52 -5.12 15.75
N ASP A 59 -4.99 -6.20 15.19
CA ASP A 59 -4.21 -7.20 15.95
C ASP A 59 -2.92 -6.60 16.50
N TYR A 60 -2.21 -5.81 15.70
CA TYR A 60 -1.00 -5.09 16.12
C TYR A 60 -1.28 -4.15 17.31
N LEU A 61 -2.36 -3.38 17.26
CA LEU A 61 -2.75 -2.49 18.35
C LEU A 61 -3.24 -3.24 19.59
N ALA A 62 -3.96 -4.35 19.41
CA ALA A 62 -4.42 -5.19 20.51
C ALA A 62 -3.23 -5.82 21.26
N GLY A 63 -2.21 -6.29 20.53
CA GLY A 63 -0.97 -6.79 21.10
C GLY A 63 -0.18 -5.72 21.84
N ARG A 64 -0.09 -4.50 21.27
CA ARG A 64 0.64 -3.38 21.88
C ARG A 64 0.03 -2.90 23.20
N ARG A 65 -1.29 -3.05 23.40
CA ARG A 65 -1.98 -2.62 24.62
C ARG A 65 -1.73 -3.54 25.83
N LYS A 66 -1.14 -4.73 25.61
CA LYS A 66 -0.80 -5.69 26.66
C LYS A 66 0.66 -5.61 27.14
N GLY A 67 1.48 -4.77 26.51
CA GLY A 67 2.87 -4.52 26.90
C GLY A 67 3.04 -3.24 27.69
#